data_AF-A0A355RBH2-F1
#
_entry.id   AF-A0A355RBH2-F1
#
_cell.length_a   1.000
_cell.length_b   1.000
_cell.length_c   1.000
_cell.angle_alpha   90.00
_cell.angle_beta   90.00
_cell.angle_gamma   90.00
#
_symmetry.space_group_name_H-M   'P 1'
#
loop_
_entity.id
_entity.type
_entity.pdbx_description
1 polymer ?
#
loop_
_entity_poly.entity_id
_entity_poly.type
_entity_poly.pdbx_seq_one_letter_code
_entity_poly.pdbx_strand_id
1 'polypeptide(L)'
;MRFGFFGFLIGFAIFAQDGQAQSAVQTADGALLRGLDKVSGDIQDFPLRAGSSFDLGALNVALSECRYPVDNPMGDAFAYITISEDPLQPPVFMGWMVASSPALNPLDHRRYDVWVLRCAMSEASTE
;
A
#
# COMPACT_ATOMS: atom_id res chain seq x y z
N MET A 1 -45.13 -55.17 -22.01
CA MET A 1 -45.09 -53.69 -21.94
C MET A 1 -43.89 -53.27 -21.09
N ARG A 2 -42.93 -52.51 -21.65
CA ARG A 2 -41.79 -51.89 -20.93
C ARG A 2 -42.07 -50.41 -20.80
N PHE A 3 -42.23 -49.92 -19.57
CA PHE A 3 -42.43 -48.52 -19.20
C PHE A 3 -41.28 -48.12 -18.29
N GLY A 4 -40.71 -46.92 -18.48
CA GLY A 4 -39.88 -46.28 -17.47
C GLY A 4 -38.69 -45.51 -18.04
N PHE A 5 -38.96 -44.38 -18.69
CA PHE A 5 -37.97 -43.35 -18.99
C PHE A 5 -37.63 -42.65 -17.66
N PHE A 6 -36.52 -43.02 -17.01
CA PHE A 6 -36.07 -42.37 -15.77
C PHE A 6 -35.16 -41.19 -16.16
N GLY A 7 -35.79 -40.06 -16.46
CA GLY A 7 -35.12 -38.78 -16.66
C GLY A 7 -34.63 -38.25 -15.31
N PHE A 8 -33.34 -38.37 -15.05
CA PHE A 8 -32.70 -37.76 -13.88
C PHE A 8 -32.09 -36.43 -14.31
N LEU A 9 -32.86 -35.34 -14.17
CA LEU A 9 -32.38 -33.96 -14.26
C LEU A 9 -31.49 -33.71 -13.04
N ILE A 10 -30.18 -33.82 -13.20
CA ILE A 10 -29.20 -33.42 -12.18
C ILE A 10 -29.12 -31.90 -12.21
N GLY A 11 -29.84 -31.26 -11.28
CA GLY A 11 -29.72 -29.84 -10.99
C GLY A 11 -28.31 -29.50 -10.50
N PHE A 12 -27.63 -28.61 -11.21
CA PHE A 12 -26.33 -28.08 -10.84
C PHE A 12 -26.49 -27.11 -9.67
N ALA A 13 -26.15 -27.53 -8.45
CA ALA A 13 -26.08 -26.63 -7.30
C ALA A 13 -24.79 -25.78 -7.41
N ILE A 14 -24.96 -24.48 -7.64
CA ILE A 14 -23.86 -23.51 -7.58
C ILE A 14 -23.55 -23.27 -6.10
N PHE A 15 -22.47 -23.85 -5.60
CA PHE A 15 -21.91 -23.47 -4.31
C PHE A 15 -21.17 -22.13 -4.50
N ALA A 16 -21.69 -21.06 -3.91
CA ALA A 16 -20.93 -19.83 -3.73
C ALA A 16 -19.85 -20.08 -2.68
N GLN A 17 -18.57 -20.05 -3.10
CA GLN A 17 -17.44 -20.02 -2.17
C GLN A 17 -17.15 -18.57 -1.81
N ASP A 18 -17.59 -18.16 -0.63
CA ASP A 18 -17.15 -16.91 -0.01
C ASP A 18 -15.68 -17.06 0.41
N GLY A 19 -14.78 -16.48 -0.39
CA GLY A 19 -13.37 -16.33 -0.05
C GLY A 19 -13.20 -15.16 0.94
N GLN A 20 -13.13 -15.45 2.24
CA GLN A 20 -12.87 -14.45 3.27
C GLN A 20 -11.50 -14.72 3.90
N ALA A 21 -10.44 -14.18 3.27
CA ALA A 21 -9.17 -13.92 3.94
C ALA A 21 -9.01 -12.40 4.06
N GLN A 22 -9.78 -11.78 4.97
CA GLN A 22 -9.54 -10.39 5.37
C GLN A 22 -8.64 -10.44 6.60
N SER A 23 -7.32 -10.36 6.39
CA SER A 23 -6.37 -10.24 7.50
C SER A 23 -6.68 -8.96 8.28
N ALA A 24 -6.74 -9.08 9.62
CA ALA A 24 -6.87 -7.89 10.45
C ALA A 24 -5.65 -6.98 10.25
N VAL A 25 -5.88 -5.67 10.27
CA VAL A 25 -4.85 -4.67 10.00
C VAL A 25 -4.68 -3.80 11.25
N GLN A 26 -3.44 -3.52 11.63
CA GLN A 26 -3.09 -2.61 12.72
C GLN A 26 -2.42 -1.34 12.18
N THR A 27 -2.48 -0.26 12.96
CA THR A 27 -1.86 1.03 12.62
C THR A 27 -0.51 1.13 13.31
N ALA A 28 0.50 1.64 12.61
CA ALA A 28 1.85 1.88 13.12
C ALA A 28 2.10 3.38 13.33
N ASP A 29 3.10 3.69 14.17
CA ASP A 29 3.53 5.05 14.47
C ASP A 29 4.32 5.72 13.34
N GLY A 30 4.69 4.96 12.30
CA GLY A 30 5.50 5.46 11.19
C GLY A 30 5.65 4.48 10.04
N ALA A 31 6.41 4.91 9.05
CA ALA A 31 6.75 4.13 7.87
C ALA A 31 8.20 4.38 7.45
N LEU A 32 8.77 3.40 6.77
CA LEU A 32 9.98 3.58 5.98
C LEU A 32 9.56 3.80 4.52
N LEU A 33 9.82 5.01 4.02
CA LEU A 33 9.58 5.40 2.63
C LEU A 33 10.90 5.38 1.87
N ARG A 34 10.86 5.08 0.58
CA ARG A 34 12.00 5.17 -0.32
C ARG A 34 11.73 6.22 -1.38
N GLY A 35 12.69 7.13 -1.56
CA GLY A 35 12.71 8.08 -2.66
C GLY A 35 13.75 7.69 -3.70
N LEU A 36 13.43 7.95 -4.97
CA LEU A 36 14.32 7.78 -6.12
C LEU A 36 14.35 9.06 -6.95
N ASP A 37 15.55 9.58 -7.23
CA ASP A 37 15.75 10.52 -8.34
C ASP A 37 15.97 9.71 -9.62
N LYS A 38 15.00 9.73 -10.53
CA LYS A 38 15.03 8.97 -11.79
C LYS A 38 16.08 9.46 -12.78
N VAL A 39 16.61 10.67 -12.58
CA VAL A 39 17.63 11.27 -13.46
C VAL A 39 19.03 10.85 -13.03
N SER A 40 19.35 10.93 -11.73
CA SER A 40 20.66 10.50 -11.22
C SER A 40 20.73 9.01 -10.86
N GLY A 41 19.57 8.39 -10.58
CA GLY A 41 19.48 7.04 -10.02
C GLY A 41 19.69 6.96 -8.51
N ASP A 42 19.79 8.11 -7.82
CA ASP A 42 20.03 8.13 -6.38
C ASP A 42 18.80 7.64 -5.61
N ILE A 43 19.03 6.74 -4.66
CA ILE A 43 18.00 6.14 -3.81
C ILE A 43 18.30 6.51 -2.35
N GLN A 44 17.27 6.94 -1.63
CA GLN A 44 17.37 7.25 -0.20
C GLN A 44 16.13 6.75 0.56
N ASP A 45 16.38 6.22 1.75
CA ASP A 45 15.33 5.72 2.64
C ASP A 45 15.06 6.73 3.75
N PHE A 46 13.78 7.01 3.98
CA PHE A 46 13.29 8.03 4.90
C PHE A 46 12.41 7.37 5.97
N PRO A 47 12.93 7.12 7.18
CA PRO A 47 12.09 6.74 8.30
C PRO A 47 11.28 7.96 8.73
N LEU A 48 9.96 7.84 8.72
CA LEU A 48 9.04 8.95 8.99
C LEU A 48 7.96 8.52 9.98
N ARG A 49 7.69 9.36 10.99
CA ARG A 49 6.55 9.17 11.90
C ARG A 49 5.25 9.61 11.21
N ALA A 50 4.14 8.97 11.57
CA ALA A 50 2.82 9.39 11.13
C ALA A 50 2.55 10.84 11.58
N GLY A 51 2.00 11.65 10.68
CA GLY A 51 1.81 13.10 10.86
C GLY A 51 3.03 13.96 10.57
N SER A 52 4.18 13.38 10.21
CA SER A 52 5.39 14.12 9.82
C SER A 52 5.56 14.18 8.30
N SER A 53 6.51 15.00 7.83
CA SER A 53 6.91 15.08 6.42
C SER A 53 8.42 15.16 6.26
N PHE A 54 8.91 14.84 5.06
CA PHE A 54 10.28 15.12 4.63
C PHE A 54 10.28 15.72 3.23
N ASP A 55 11.40 16.33 2.85
CA ASP A 55 11.57 16.92 1.52
C ASP A 55 12.49 16.03 0.65
N LEU A 56 12.08 15.81 -0.59
CA LEU A 56 12.85 15.15 -1.64
C LEU A 56 12.96 16.08 -2.85
N GLY A 57 14.04 16.85 -2.90
CA GLY A 57 14.22 17.87 -3.92
C GLY A 57 13.14 18.94 -3.83
N ALA A 58 12.22 18.96 -4.81
CA ALA A 58 11.09 19.89 -4.84
C ALA A 58 9.80 19.31 -4.24
N LEU A 59 9.79 18.03 -3.86
CA LEU A 59 8.62 17.38 -3.28
C LEU A 59 8.64 17.50 -1.76
N ASN A 60 7.51 17.88 -1.18
CA ASN A 60 7.20 17.64 0.23
C ASN A 60 6.33 16.37 0.34
N VAL A 61 6.83 15.37 1.07
CA VAL A 61 6.20 14.05 1.24
C VAL A 61 5.72 13.94 2.68
N ALA A 62 4.40 13.88 2.89
CA ALA A 62 3.76 13.78 4.20
C ALA A 62 3.11 12.41 4.40
N LEU A 63 3.43 11.76 5.51
CA LEU A 63 2.82 10.50 5.93
C LEU A 63 1.64 10.80 6.86
N SER A 64 0.43 10.40 6.50
CA SER A 64 -0.73 10.53 7.39
C SER A 64 -0.89 9.30 8.28
N GLU A 65 -0.82 8.11 7.69
CA GLU A 65 -1.09 6.85 8.39
C GLU A 65 -0.31 5.71 7.73
N CYS A 66 0.15 4.75 8.54
CA CYS A 66 0.70 3.49 8.05
C CYS A 66 0.01 2.32 8.74
N ARG A 67 -0.36 1.32 7.97
CA ARG A 67 -1.11 0.14 8.40
C ARG A 67 -0.41 -1.14 7.93
N TYR A 68 -0.45 -2.21 8.72
CA TYR A 68 0.15 -3.50 8.39
C TYR A 68 -0.75 -4.69 8.75
N PRO A 69 -0.69 -5.81 8.02
CA PRO A 69 -1.40 -7.05 8.39
C PRO A 69 -0.88 -7.61 9.70
N VAL A 70 -1.76 -7.94 10.65
CA VAL A 70 -1.35 -8.43 11.99
C VAL A 70 -0.72 -9.82 11.96
N ASP A 71 -1.11 -10.63 10.98
CA ASP A 71 -0.62 -11.97 10.71
C ASP A 71 0.77 -11.95 10.06
N ASN A 72 1.10 -10.88 9.34
CA ASN A 72 2.41 -10.68 8.73
C ASN A 72 2.87 -9.21 8.74
N PRO A 73 3.30 -8.68 9.90
CA PRO A 73 3.64 -7.25 10.04
C PRO A 73 4.79 -6.75 9.17
N MET A 74 5.64 -7.66 8.70
CA MET A 74 6.80 -7.35 7.87
C MET A 74 6.58 -7.66 6.39
N GLY A 75 5.46 -8.30 6.03
CA GLY A 75 5.21 -8.77 4.67
C GLY A 75 4.49 -7.77 3.77
N ASP A 76 3.74 -6.83 4.36
CA ASP A 76 3.12 -5.75 3.60
C ASP A 76 2.90 -4.51 4.46
N ALA A 77 2.73 -3.37 3.80
CA ALA A 77 2.39 -2.11 4.42
C ALA A 77 1.49 -1.28 3.51
N PHE A 78 0.51 -0.65 4.11
CA PHE A 78 -0.42 0.27 3.48
C PHE A 78 -0.18 1.65 4.07
N ALA A 79 0.34 2.58 3.30
CA ALA A 79 0.63 3.94 3.77
C ALA A 79 -0.24 4.96 3.04
N TYR A 80 -0.94 5.81 3.79
CA TYR A 80 -1.62 6.96 3.24
C TYR A 80 -0.67 8.15 3.21
N ILE A 81 -0.32 8.59 2.00
CA ILE A 81 0.72 9.58 1.76
C ILE A 81 0.13 10.71 0.93
N THR A 82 0.53 11.94 1.26
CA THR A 82 0.28 13.14 0.44
C THR A 82 1.61 13.71 -0.03
N ILE A 83 1.74 14.00 -1.31
CA ILE A 83 2.96 14.53 -1.93
C ILE A 83 2.59 15.80 -2.69
N SER A 84 3.32 16.90 -2.43
CA SER A 84 3.09 18.20 -3.05
C SER A 84 4.39 18.83 -3.53
N GLU A 85 4.35 19.61 -4.60
CA GLU A 85 5.48 20.46 -5.05
C GLU A 85 5.32 21.91 -4.58
N ASP A 86 4.07 22.38 -4.51
CA ASP A 86 3.70 23.72 -4.08
C ASP A 86 2.53 23.61 -3.11
N PRO A 87 2.63 24.12 -1.87
CA PRO A 87 1.55 24.04 -0.88
C PRO A 87 0.29 24.81 -1.28
N LEU A 88 0.36 25.68 -2.29
CA LEU A 88 -0.79 26.42 -2.82
C LEU A 88 -1.52 25.70 -3.96
N GLN A 89 -0.97 24.57 -4.43
CA GLN A 89 -1.55 23.76 -5.50
C GLN A 89 -2.07 22.42 -4.97
N PRO A 90 -2.96 21.74 -5.71
CA PRO A 90 -3.33 20.37 -5.37
C PRO A 90 -2.09 19.45 -5.29
N PRO A 91 -2.08 18.47 -4.37
CA PRO A 91 -0.98 17.53 -4.27
C PRO A 91 -0.82 16.73 -5.57
N VAL A 92 0.42 16.45 -5.95
CA VAL A 92 0.75 15.62 -7.11
C VAL A 92 0.42 14.15 -6.87
N PHE A 93 0.32 13.74 -5.61
CA PHE A 93 -0.18 12.44 -5.20
C PHE A 93 -0.88 12.53 -3.85
N MET A 94 -2.02 11.86 -3.71
CA MET A 94 -2.68 11.69 -2.42
C MET A 94 -3.45 10.37 -2.44
N GLY A 95 -3.05 9.43 -1.58
CA GLY A 95 -3.70 8.13 -1.54
C GLY A 95 -2.93 7.07 -0.78
N TRP A 96 -3.49 5.86 -0.82
CA TRP A 96 -2.86 4.67 -0.26
C TRP A 96 -1.83 4.10 -1.24
N MET A 97 -0.63 3.84 -0.74
CA MET A 97 0.38 3.01 -1.40
C MET A 97 0.48 1.66 -0.69
N VAL A 98 0.75 0.61 -1.47
CA VAL A 98 0.92 -0.76 -0.97
C VAL A 98 2.36 -1.19 -1.23
N ALA A 99 3.09 -1.57 -0.18
CA ALA A 99 4.51 -1.92 -0.30
C ALA A 99 4.74 -3.14 -1.20
N SER A 100 3.85 -4.13 -1.14
CA SER A 100 3.92 -5.33 -2.00
C SER A 100 3.57 -5.05 -3.46
N SER A 101 2.83 -3.98 -3.76
CA SER A 101 2.35 -3.64 -5.09
C SER A 101 2.29 -2.11 -5.35
N PRO A 102 3.42 -1.39 -5.39
CA PRO A 102 3.42 0.07 -5.54
C PRO A 102 2.78 0.55 -6.84
N ALA A 103 2.82 -0.28 -7.89
CA ALA A 103 2.25 0.01 -9.19
C ALA A 103 0.71 0.11 -9.21
N LEU A 104 0.00 -0.28 -8.14
CA LEU A 104 -1.46 -0.13 -8.05
C LEU A 104 -1.90 1.33 -7.89
N ASN A 105 -1.06 2.15 -7.27
CA ASN A 105 -1.31 3.58 -7.11
C ASN A 105 0.04 4.32 -7.08
N PRO A 106 0.70 4.45 -8.24
CA PRO A 106 2.05 4.99 -8.31
C PRO A 106 2.05 6.51 -8.23
N LEU A 107 3.17 7.08 -7.77
CA LEU A 107 3.45 8.51 -7.94
C LEU A 107 3.82 8.77 -9.41
N ASP A 108 2.99 9.55 -10.12
CA ASP A 108 3.30 10.00 -11.48
C ASP A 108 3.97 11.38 -11.46
N HIS A 109 5.27 11.41 -11.18
CA HIS A 109 6.08 12.62 -11.19
C HIS A 109 7.26 12.50 -12.14
N ARG A 110 7.68 13.57 -12.83
CA ARG A 110 8.68 13.45 -13.92
C ARG A 110 10.08 13.04 -13.44
N ARG A 111 10.53 13.58 -12.31
CA ARG A 111 11.91 13.39 -11.83
C ARG A 111 12.03 12.40 -10.68
N TYR A 112 11.08 12.42 -9.77
CA TYR A 112 11.14 11.64 -8.54
C TYR A 112 10.11 10.53 -8.55
N ASP A 113 10.42 9.46 -7.83
CA ASP A 113 9.46 8.42 -7.46
C ASP A 113 9.57 8.17 -5.94
N VAL A 114 8.46 7.85 -5.30
CA VAL A 114 8.37 7.62 -3.86
C VAL A 114 7.45 6.45 -3.60
N TRP A 115 7.88 5.50 -2.78
CA TRP A 115 7.05 4.36 -2.39
C TRP A 115 7.30 3.94 -0.95
N VAL A 116 6.31 3.27 -0.36
CA VAL A 116 6.41 2.66 0.96
C VAL A 116 7.14 1.33 0.88
N LEU A 117 8.06 1.10 1.83
CA LEU A 117 8.74 -0.18 2.00
C LEU A 117 8.10 -1.03 3.10
N ARG A 118 7.80 -0.41 4.25
CA ARG A 118 7.20 -1.07 5.42
C ARG A 118 6.68 -0.04 6.41
N CYS A 119 5.79 -0.45 7.30
CA CYS A 119 5.51 0.33 8.50
C CYS A 119 6.65 0.16 9.50
N ALA A 120 7.02 1.24 10.19
CA ALA A 120 7.99 1.22 11.26
C ALA A 120 7.25 1.34 12.60
N MET A 121 7.54 0.43 13.53
CA MET A 121 7.23 0.64 14.94
C MET A 121 8.21 1.70 15.47
N SER A 122 7.78 2.53 16.42
CA SER A 122 8.51 3.71 16.90
C SER A 122 9.89 3.45 17.55
N GLU A 123 10.37 2.22 17.52
CA GLU A 123 11.73 1.78 17.85
C GLU A 123 12.62 1.80 16.59
N ALA A 124 12.64 2.92 15.86
CA ALA A 124 13.65 3.16 14.85
C ALA A 124 14.84 3.88 15.51
N SER A 125 16.00 3.20 15.53
CA SER A 125 17.36 3.66 15.90
C SER A 125 17.77 3.63 17.38
N THR A 126 18.34 2.50 17.80
CA THR A 126 19.56 2.39 18.61
C THR A 126 20.08 0.97 18.31
N GLU A 127 21.04 0.78 17.40
CA GLU A 127 22.49 1.00 17.57
C GLU A 127 23.18 1.20 16.21
#